data_AF-A0AAU9YSZ7-F1
#
_entry.id   AF-A0AAU9YSZ7-F1
#
_cell.length_a   1.000
_cell.length_b   1.000
_cell.length_c   1.000
_cell.angle_alpha   90.00
_cell.angle_beta   90.00
_cell.angle_gamma   90.00
#
_symmetry.space_group_name_H-M   'P 1'
#
loop_
_entity.id
_entity.type
_entity.pdbx_description
1 polymer ?
#
loop_
_entity_poly.entity_id
_entity_poly.type
_entity_poly.pdbx_seq_one_letter_code
_entity_poly.pdbx_strand_id
1 'polypeptide(L)'
;MTFLVLLVVWQVSACVAIPINETEFAERYLTKYYDFNEDRIQKTDWKANRNPLEEKVQEMQQFFGLKITGRLDNQTLVTMHTPRCGVPDVQSLRAAAGTTTWTKRHLTYRIYNYTPDMKREDVDHAFQKAFHVWSDVTPLRFRKVYTGEADIMILFASRAHGDYSPFDGQGGTLAHAFYPGPGIQGDAHFDEAETWSKGSQGTNLFLVAVHELGHSLGLKHSNNPKSIMYPSYSYLNPNKFRLSADDINSIQSLYGSSVKAPHLGNPVSPSSTVCQQSLNFDAVTTVGDKILFFNDRYDHFHSQSMSCDTWLNLLAFYCLLSEDI
;
A
#
# COMPACT_ATOMS: atom_id res chain seq x y z
N MET A 1 -68.39 14.10 4.28
CA MET A 1 -67.08 13.50 4.65
C MET A 1 -66.11 13.79 3.53
N THR A 2 -65.29 14.81 3.70
CA THR A 2 -64.24 15.24 2.75
C THR A 2 -62.99 14.38 2.98
N PHE A 3 -62.57 13.62 1.97
CA PHE A 3 -61.31 12.87 2.02
C PHE A 3 -60.17 13.75 1.51
N LEU A 4 -59.23 14.06 2.40
CA LEU A 4 -57.97 14.73 2.09
C LEU A 4 -56.97 13.66 1.63
N VAL A 5 -56.54 13.70 0.36
CA VAL A 5 -55.48 12.82 -0.15
C VAL A 5 -54.13 13.49 0.10
N LEU A 6 -53.36 12.94 1.03
CA LEU A 6 -51.97 13.35 1.31
C LEU A 6 -51.05 12.72 0.25
N LEU A 7 -50.51 13.55 -0.65
CA LEU A 7 -49.41 13.19 -1.54
C LEU A 7 -48.09 13.25 -0.76
N VAL A 8 -47.53 12.09 -0.41
CA VAL A 8 -46.17 11.98 0.12
C VAL A 8 -45.20 11.97 -1.06
N VAL A 9 -44.50 13.09 -1.26
CA VAL A 9 -43.42 13.19 -2.26
C VAL A 9 -42.17 12.54 -1.67
N TRP A 10 -41.81 11.37 -2.19
CA TRP A 10 -40.50 10.76 -1.95
C TRP A 10 -39.46 11.54 -2.75
N GLN A 11 -38.72 12.44 -2.11
CA GLN A 11 -37.49 12.98 -2.69
C GLN A 11 -36.43 11.89 -2.65
N VAL A 12 -36.20 11.27 -3.80
CA VAL A 12 -35.01 10.46 -4.04
C VAL A 12 -33.85 11.45 -4.20
N SER A 13 -33.07 11.65 -3.13
CA SER A 13 -31.76 12.32 -3.26
C SER A 13 -30.85 11.40 -4.07
N ALA A 14 -30.79 11.63 -5.38
CA ALA A 14 -29.72 11.09 -6.19
C ALA A 14 -28.41 11.72 -5.70
N CYS A 15 -27.52 10.90 -5.14
CA CYS A 15 -26.15 11.30 -4.86
C CYS A 15 -25.47 11.53 -6.21
N VAL A 16 -25.47 12.77 -6.70
CA VAL A 16 -24.71 13.15 -7.89
C VAL A 16 -23.24 13.15 -7.48
N ALA A 17 -22.53 12.06 -7.80
CA ALA A 17 -21.08 12.08 -7.78
C ALA A 17 -20.63 13.13 -8.81
N ILE A 18 -20.08 14.24 -8.34
CA ILE A 18 -19.44 15.22 -9.21
C ILE A 18 -18.26 14.49 -9.87
N PRO A 19 -18.20 14.41 -11.21
CA PRO A 19 -17.06 13.80 -11.88
C PRO A 19 -15.83 14.63 -11.49
N ILE A 20 -14.92 13.99 -10.75
CA ILE A 20 -13.64 14.61 -10.39
C ILE A 20 -12.91 14.85 -11.70
N ASN A 21 -12.38 16.06 -11.89
CA ASN A 21 -11.47 16.32 -12.99
C ASN A 21 -10.22 15.46 -12.76
N GLU A 22 -10.01 14.43 -13.59
CA GLU A 22 -8.90 13.47 -13.44
C GLU A 22 -7.53 14.15 -13.40
N THR A 23 -7.38 15.30 -14.06
CA THR A 23 -6.17 16.12 -13.97
C THR A 23 -5.98 16.70 -12.58
N GLU A 24 -7.02 17.28 -11.99
CA GLU A 24 -6.97 17.83 -10.62
C GLU A 24 -6.76 16.72 -9.57
N PHE A 25 -7.34 15.55 -9.81
CA PHE A 25 -7.06 14.38 -8.99
C PHE A 25 -5.58 13.97 -9.07
N ALA A 26 -5.04 13.83 -10.29
CA ALA A 26 -3.64 13.46 -10.51
C ALA A 26 -2.68 14.50 -9.92
N GLU A 27 -2.97 15.80 -10.04
CA GLU A 27 -2.15 16.86 -9.43
C GLU A 27 -2.10 16.74 -7.91
N ARG A 28 -3.25 16.48 -7.25
CA ARG A 28 -3.30 16.26 -5.80
C ARG A 28 -2.55 14.98 -5.40
N TYR A 29 -2.72 13.90 -6.16
CA TYR A 29 -2.00 12.65 -5.97
C TYR A 29 -0.48 12.86 -6.05
N LEU A 30 0.00 13.53 -7.11
CA LEU A 30 1.43 13.78 -7.31
C LEU A 30 1.97 14.79 -6.30
N THR A 31 1.15 15.75 -5.85
CA THR A 31 1.53 16.67 -4.76
C THR A 31 1.78 15.88 -3.47
N LYS A 32 0.87 14.94 -3.15
CA LYS A 32 0.95 14.14 -1.92
C LYS A 32 2.09 13.13 -1.95
N TYR A 33 2.22 12.36 -3.03
CA TYR A 33 3.12 11.21 -3.05
C TYR A 33 4.44 11.43 -3.80
N TYR A 34 4.51 12.47 -4.64
CA TYR A 34 5.64 12.73 -5.54
C TYR A 34 6.29 14.11 -5.40
N ASP A 35 5.97 14.87 -4.34
CA ASP A 35 6.50 16.23 -4.08
C ASP A 35 6.28 17.16 -5.30
N PHE A 36 5.14 17.02 -5.99
CA PHE A 36 4.77 17.93 -7.06
C PHE A 36 4.39 19.30 -6.49
N ASN A 37 5.08 20.34 -6.95
CA ASN A 37 4.79 21.71 -6.57
C ASN A 37 4.98 22.61 -7.80
N GLU A 38 3.87 22.96 -8.43
CA GLU A 38 3.85 23.70 -9.69
C GLU A 38 4.56 25.06 -9.57
N ASP A 39 4.31 25.81 -8.49
CA ASP A 39 4.92 27.12 -8.22
C ASP A 39 6.44 27.07 -8.03
N ARG A 40 6.95 25.97 -7.44
CA ARG A 40 8.39 25.75 -7.29
C ARG A 40 9.04 25.40 -8.62
N ILE A 41 8.39 24.57 -9.42
CA ILE A 41 8.93 24.10 -10.70
C ILE A 41 8.98 25.25 -11.72
N GLN A 42 7.96 26.10 -11.76
CA GLN A 42 7.93 27.28 -12.65
C GLN A 42 9.03 28.31 -12.32
N LYS A 43 9.42 28.46 -11.03
CA LYS A 43 10.49 29.41 -10.64
C LYS A 43 11.89 28.94 -11.00
N THR A 44 12.13 27.63 -11.08
CA THR A 44 13.47 27.08 -11.37
C THR A 44 13.74 26.90 -12.86
N ASP A 45 12.70 26.78 -13.71
CA ASP A 45 12.86 26.22 -15.05
C ASP A 45 12.26 27.06 -16.19
N TRP A 46 12.40 28.39 -16.13
CA TRP A 46 11.90 29.31 -17.17
C TRP A 46 12.47 29.06 -18.59
N LYS A 47 13.42 28.13 -18.75
CA LYS A 47 14.11 27.82 -20.02
C LYS A 47 13.75 26.47 -20.63
N ALA A 48 12.99 25.61 -19.97
CA ALA A 48 12.66 24.30 -20.52
C ALA A 48 11.20 24.24 -20.99
N ASN A 49 10.99 23.86 -22.25
CA ASN A 49 9.67 23.55 -22.83
C ASN A 49 9.15 22.19 -22.30
N ARG A 50 9.16 22.01 -20.97
CA ARG A 50 8.80 20.77 -20.28
C ARG A 50 7.45 20.98 -19.60
N ASN A 51 6.63 19.93 -19.58
CA ASN A 51 5.39 19.89 -18.82
C ASN A 51 5.68 19.24 -17.45
N PRO A 52 5.69 20.00 -16.33
CA PRO A 52 5.99 19.47 -15.00
C PRO A 52 5.10 18.31 -14.56
N LEU A 53 3.83 18.35 -14.95
CA LEU A 53 2.87 17.28 -14.65
C LEU A 53 3.26 15.99 -15.37
N GLU A 54 3.60 16.09 -16.66
CA GLU A 54 4.03 14.96 -17.48
C GLU A 54 5.26 14.27 -16.88
N GLU A 55 6.27 15.02 -16.46
CA GLU A 55 7.48 14.47 -15.84
C GLU A 55 7.17 13.72 -14.53
N LYS A 56 6.29 14.27 -13.69
CA LYS A 56 5.87 13.59 -12.46
C LYS A 56 5.00 12.36 -12.70
N VAL A 57 4.17 12.38 -13.74
CA VAL A 57 3.46 11.17 -14.19
C VAL A 57 4.46 10.11 -14.66
N GLN A 58 5.52 10.48 -15.39
CA GLN A 58 6.56 9.54 -15.81
C GLN A 58 7.30 8.92 -14.62
N GLU A 59 7.65 9.72 -13.60
CA GLU A 59 8.27 9.25 -12.36
C GLU A 59 7.36 8.26 -11.61
N MET A 60 6.07 8.57 -11.51
CA MET A 60 5.06 7.69 -10.92
C MET A 60 4.92 6.39 -11.70
N GLN A 61 4.77 6.47 -13.03
CA GLN A 61 4.68 5.29 -13.89
C GLN A 61 5.93 4.41 -13.75
N GLN A 62 7.12 5.01 -13.68
CA GLN A 62 8.37 4.28 -13.46
C GLN A 62 8.38 3.56 -12.11
N PHE A 63 7.94 4.23 -11.03
CA PHE A 63 7.85 3.62 -9.70
C PHE A 63 6.92 2.41 -9.69
N PHE A 64 5.75 2.53 -10.30
CA PHE A 64 4.75 1.46 -10.36
C PHE A 64 5.03 0.40 -11.44
N GLY A 65 6.12 0.54 -12.22
CA GLY A 65 6.46 -0.39 -13.30
C GLY A 65 5.49 -0.35 -14.50
N LEU A 66 4.79 0.77 -14.67
CA LEU A 66 3.89 1.01 -15.79
C LEU A 66 4.68 1.41 -17.04
N LYS A 67 4.00 1.42 -18.20
CA LYS A 67 4.56 2.03 -19.41
C LYS A 67 4.74 3.52 -19.17
N ILE A 68 5.97 4.00 -19.32
CA ILE A 68 6.30 5.42 -19.14
C ILE A 68 5.80 6.21 -20.35
N THR A 69 4.62 6.82 -20.23
CA THR A 69 3.95 7.62 -21.27
C THR A 69 3.87 9.10 -20.90
N GLY A 70 3.94 9.45 -19.61
CA GLY A 70 3.67 10.79 -19.09
C GLY A 70 2.21 11.22 -19.19
N ARG A 71 1.31 10.31 -19.58
CA ARG A 71 -0.11 10.57 -19.78
C ARG A 71 -0.92 9.90 -18.69
N LEU A 72 -2.06 10.52 -18.34
CA LEU A 72 -3.09 9.92 -17.49
C LEU A 72 -3.89 8.86 -18.28
N ASP A 73 -3.19 7.83 -18.75
CA ASP A 73 -3.84 6.69 -19.40
C ASP A 73 -4.63 5.86 -18.39
N ASN A 74 -5.52 5.00 -18.89
CA ASN A 74 -6.44 4.23 -18.04
C ASN A 74 -5.72 3.43 -16.95
N GLN A 75 -4.55 2.84 -17.26
CA GLN A 75 -3.78 2.09 -16.28
C GLN A 75 -3.21 3.00 -15.19
N THR A 76 -2.71 4.18 -15.58
CA THR A 76 -2.20 5.19 -14.64
C THR A 76 -3.29 5.65 -13.68
N LEU A 77 -4.49 5.96 -14.19
CA LEU A 77 -5.63 6.38 -13.37
C LEU A 77 -6.11 5.26 -12.45
N VAL A 78 -6.23 4.02 -12.94
CA VAL A 78 -6.59 2.87 -12.09
C VAL A 78 -5.59 2.70 -10.95
N THR A 79 -4.29 2.80 -11.22
CA THR A 79 -3.26 2.74 -10.18
C THR A 79 -3.39 3.89 -9.18
N MET A 80 -3.61 5.13 -9.64
CA MET A 80 -3.77 6.29 -8.75
C MET A 80 -5.02 6.22 -7.87
N HIS A 81 -6.12 5.65 -8.37
CA HIS A 81 -7.38 5.47 -7.64
C HIS A 81 -7.38 4.23 -6.72
N THR A 82 -6.38 3.36 -6.82
CA THR A 82 -6.27 2.19 -5.95
C THR A 82 -5.94 2.64 -4.52
N PRO A 83 -6.71 2.19 -3.50
CA PRO A 83 -6.41 2.53 -2.11
C PRO A 83 -4.96 2.18 -1.74
N ARG A 84 -4.32 3.01 -0.94
CA ARG A 84 -2.87 2.93 -0.69
C ARG A 84 -2.46 3.51 0.65
N CYS A 85 -1.19 3.32 1.00
CA CYS A 85 -0.51 4.01 2.09
C CYS A 85 -0.36 5.51 1.80
N GLY A 86 -0.47 6.32 2.85
CA GLY A 86 -0.37 7.78 2.86
C GLY A 86 1.05 8.34 2.80
N VAL A 87 2.07 7.50 2.98
CA VAL A 87 3.48 7.91 2.92
C VAL A 87 3.89 8.22 1.46
N PRO A 88 4.69 9.27 1.21
CA PRO A 88 5.19 9.57 -0.14
C PRO A 88 6.11 8.48 -0.71
N ASP A 89 6.00 8.24 -2.02
CA ASP A 89 6.81 7.22 -2.73
C ASP A 89 8.24 7.71 -2.96
N VAL A 90 8.41 9.01 -3.12
CA VAL A 90 9.72 9.65 -3.27
C VAL A 90 9.96 10.61 -2.12
N GLN A 91 11.10 10.45 -1.46
CA GLN A 91 11.49 11.34 -0.38
C GLN A 91 12.06 12.63 -0.99
N SER A 92 11.53 13.78 -0.58
CA SER A 92 12.17 15.06 -0.91
C SER A 92 13.61 15.06 -0.38
N LEU A 93 14.53 15.79 -1.04
CA LEU A 93 15.94 15.93 -0.61
C LEU A 93 16.09 16.37 0.86
N ARG A 94 15.06 16.97 1.46
CA ARG A 94 15.01 17.36 2.88
C ARG A 94 14.67 16.19 3.82
N ALA A 95 13.88 15.21 3.36
CA ALA A 95 13.58 13.96 4.06
C ALA A 95 14.64 12.87 3.81
N ALA A 96 15.45 13.01 2.76
CA ALA A 96 16.55 12.10 2.42
C ALA A 96 17.75 12.16 3.39
N ALA A 97 17.73 13.09 4.36
CA ALA A 97 18.73 13.21 5.42
C ALA A 97 18.53 12.11 6.50
N GLY A 98 18.79 10.86 6.10
CA GLY A 98 18.92 9.71 6.99
C GLY A 98 17.71 8.80 7.00
N THR A 99 17.86 7.56 6.51
CA THR A 99 17.03 6.44 6.97
C THR A 99 17.24 6.31 8.47
N THR A 100 16.27 6.78 9.25
CA THR A 100 16.32 6.64 10.69
C THR A 100 15.99 5.20 11.05
N THR A 101 16.78 4.62 11.96
CA THR A 101 16.58 3.28 12.49
C THR A 101 16.51 3.39 14.00
N TRP A 102 15.76 2.48 14.62
CA TRP A 102 15.80 2.38 16.07
C TRP A 102 17.17 1.87 16.53
N THR A 103 17.82 2.62 17.41
CA THR A 103 19.10 2.19 18.02
C THR A 103 18.91 1.05 19.02
N LYS A 104 17.71 0.95 19.61
CA LYS A 104 17.33 -0.11 20.53
C LYS A 104 16.60 -1.25 19.82
N ARG A 105 16.69 -2.44 20.40
CA ARG A 105 16.08 -3.68 19.85
C ARG A 105 14.76 -4.06 20.52
N HIS A 106 14.51 -3.52 21.70
CA HIS A 106 13.27 -3.72 22.45
C HIS A 106 12.44 -2.45 22.30
N LEU A 107 11.40 -2.55 21.48
CA LEU A 107 10.47 -1.47 21.19
C LEU A 107 9.16 -1.72 21.94
N THR A 108 8.55 -0.64 22.40
CA THR A 108 7.23 -0.66 23.00
C THR A 108 6.21 -0.10 22.04
N TYR A 109 5.00 -0.65 22.06
CA TYR A 109 3.89 -0.08 21.29
C TYR A 109 2.66 0.07 22.15
N ARG A 110 1.78 0.99 21.77
CA ARG A 110 0.51 1.21 22.45
C ARG A 110 -0.58 1.50 21.44
N ILE A 111 -1.69 0.79 21.57
CA ILE A 111 -2.93 1.09 20.86
C ILE A 111 -3.65 2.16 21.67
N TYR A 112 -3.69 3.39 21.15
CA TYR A 112 -4.23 4.56 21.83
C TYR A 112 -5.76 4.48 21.94
N ASN A 113 -6.42 4.18 20.81
CA ASN A 113 -7.86 3.94 20.69
C ASN A 113 -8.11 2.75 19.74
N TYR A 114 -9.37 2.34 19.60
CA TYR A 114 -9.76 1.18 18.81
C TYR A 114 -10.89 1.56 17.87
N THR A 115 -10.86 1.03 16.65
CA THR A 115 -11.99 1.09 15.71
C THR A 115 -13.23 0.38 16.27
N PRO A 116 -14.45 0.92 16.06
CA PRO A 116 -15.69 0.26 16.42
C PRO A 116 -16.07 -0.88 15.45
N ASP A 117 -15.40 -0.99 14.29
CA ASP A 117 -15.72 -2.01 13.27
C ASP A 117 -15.33 -3.44 13.70
N MET A 118 -14.37 -3.54 14.62
CA MET A 118 -13.78 -4.78 15.06
C MET A 118 -13.83 -4.90 16.59
N LYS A 119 -13.89 -6.15 17.07
CA LYS A 119 -13.71 -6.40 18.50
C LYS A 119 -12.29 -6.01 18.91
N ARG A 120 -12.12 -5.48 20.12
CA ARG A 120 -10.80 -5.06 20.63
C ARG A 120 -9.79 -6.19 20.62
N GLU A 121 -10.23 -7.42 20.88
CA GLU A 121 -9.38 -8.61 20.85
C GLU A 121 -8.90 -8.93 19.43
N ASP A 122 -9.73 -8.70 18.42
CA ASP A 122 -9.36 -8.90 17.01
C ASP A 122 -8.36 -7.83 16.55
N VAL A 123 -8.54 -6.58 16.97
CA VAL A 123 -7.58 -5.48 16.74
C VAL A 123 -6.23 -5.79 17.41
N ASP A 124 -6.26 -6.19 18.68
CA ASP A 124 -5.07 -6.60 19.43
C ASP A 124 -4.32 -7.73 18.76
N HIS A 125 -5.05 -8.75 18.32
CA HIS A 125 -4.48 -9.88 17.60
C HIS A 125 -3.86 -9.45 16.26
N ALA A 126 -4.52 -8.55 15.50
CA ALA A 126 -4.00 -8.04 14.23
C ALA A 126 -2.65 -7.34 14.42
N PHE A 127 -2.54 -6.42 15.38
CA PHE A 127 -1.28 -5.73 15.68
C PHE A 127 -0.22 -6.65 16.27
N GLN A 128 -0.58 -7.54 17.20
CA GLN A 128 0.36 -8.51 17.76
C GLN A 128 0.97 -9.39 16.67
N LYS A 129 0.15 -9.86 15.73
CA LYS A 129 0.58 -10.65 14.58
C LYS A 129 1.44 -9.83 13.63
N ALA A 130 1.09 -8.58 13.36
CA ALA A 130 1.87 -7.68 12.51
C ALA A 130 3.28 -7.41 13.09
N PHE A 131 3.40 -7.19 14.40
CA PHE A 131 4.71 -7.11 15.06
C PHE A 131 5.49 -8.44 15.00
N HIS A 132 4.80 -9.58 15.08
CA HIS A 132 5.45 -10.89 14.97
C HIS A 132 6.11 -11.08 13.61
N VAL A 133 5.41 -10.73 12.51
CA VAL A 133 5.94 -10.80 11.15
C VAL A 133 7.34 -10.19 11.04
N TRP A 134 7.54 -8.99 11.59
CA TRP A 134 8.84 -8.32 11.58
C TRP A 134 9.83 -8.91 12.58
N SER A 135 9.37 -9.31 13.77
CA SER A 135 10.24 -9.89 14.81
C SER A 135 10.73 -11.31 14.51
N ASP A 136 10.05 -12.03 13.61
CA ASP A 136 10.44 -13.38 13.20
C ASP A 136 11.71 -13.37 12.36
N VAL A 137 11.90 -12.31 11.55
CA VAL A 137 13.03 -12.18 10.62
C VAL A 137 14.12 -11.22 11.11
N THR A 138 13.95 -10.59 12.27
CA THR A 138 14.91 -9.63 12.86
C THR A 138 15.22 -9.96 14.33
N PRO A 139 16.24 -9.34 14.95
CA PRO A 139 16.44 -9.42 16.40
C PRO A 139 15.50 -8.50 17.20
N LEU A 140 14.56 -7.79 16.56
CA LEU A 140 13.65 -6.88 17.24
C LEU A 140 12.67 -7.63 18.15
N ARG A 141 12.27 -6.96 19.23
CA ARG A 141 11.30 -7.43 20.21
C ARG A 141 10.32 -6.32 20.50
N PHE A 142 9.04 -6.67 20.51
CA PHE A 142 7.95 -5.72 20.71
C PHE A 142 7.17 -6.06 21.97
N ARG A 143 6.86 -5.04 22.77
CA ARG A 143 6.04 -5.19 23.98
C ARG A 143 4.91 -4.18 23.99
N LYS A 144 3.68 -4.66 24.07
CA LYS A 144 2.51 -3.80 24.29
C LYS A 144 2.60 -3.15 25.67
N VAL A 145 2.38 -1.84 25.73
CA VAL A 145 2.17 -1.09 26.97
C VAL A 145 0.77 -0.47 26.95
N TYR A 146 0.20 -0.24 28.14
CA TYR A 146 -1.21 0.18 28.27
C TYR A 146 -1.36 1.65 28.70
N THR A 147 -0.29 2.26 29.20
CA THR A 147 -0.28 3.62 29.76
C THR A 147 1.01 4.32 29.40
N GLY A 148 0.98 5.64 29.32
CA GLY A 148 2.13 6.46 28.97
C GLY A 148 2.48 6.40 27.48
N GLU A 149 3.59 7.03 27.13
CA GLU A 149 4.13 7.04 25.77
C GLU A 149 4.87 5.72 25.46
N ALA A 150 4.74 5.27 24.23
CA ALA A 150 5.45 4.12 23.67
C ALA A 150 6.40 4.57 22.56
N ASP A 151 7.17 3.65 21.99
CA ASP A 151 8.00 3.95 20.81
C ASP A 151 7.16 4.03 19.52
N ILE A 152 6.02 3.34 19.52
CA ILE A 152 5.09 3.26 18.40
C ILE A 152 3.68 3.43 18.98
N MET A 153 3.09 4.60 18.82
CA MET A 153 1.69 4.85 19.12
C MET A 153 0.85 4.48 17.90
N ILE A 154 -0.24 3.74 18.14
CA ILE A 154 -1.19 3.33 17.13
C ILE A 154 -2.49 4.09 17.37
N LEU A 155 -2.91 4.86 16.37
CA LEU A 155 -4.08 5.73 16.43
C LEU A 155 -5.03 5.42 15.28
N PHE A 156 -6.32 5.30 15.56
CA PHE A 156 -7.36 5.39 14.55
C PHE A 156 -7.97 6.79 14.58
N ALA A 157 -8.01 7.47 13.44
CA ALA A 157 -8.55 8.82 13.34
C ALA A 157 -9.07 9.09 11.93
N SER A 158 -9.88 10.14 11.75
CA SER A 158 -10.35 10.53 10.42
C SER A 158 -9.97 11.97 10.12
N ARG A 159 -9.83 12.30 8.83
CA ARG A 159 -9.57 13.66 8.34
C ARG A 159 -8.34 14.26 9.03
N ALA A 160 -8.40 15.53 9.45
CA ALA A 160 -7.31 16.18 10.19
C ALA A 160 -7.22 15.63 11.62
N HIS A 161 -6.05 15.10 11.98
CA HIS A 161 -5.85 14.39 13.26
C HIS A 161 -4.54 14.76 13.98
N GLY A 162 -4.04 15.98 13.75
CA GLY A 162 -3.02 16.60 14.60
C GLY A 162 -1.57 16.49 14.14
N ASP A 163 -1.31 15.90 12.96
CA ASP A 163 0.03 15.64 12.43
C ASP A 163 0.34 16.31 11.08
N TYR A 164 -0.57 17.18 10.61
CA TYR A 164 -0.53 17.87 9.32
C TYR A 164 -0.67 16.96 8.08
N SER A 165 -1.02 15.69 8.26
CA SER A 165 -1.27 14.71 7.20
C SER A 165 -2.73 14.24 7.24
N PRO A 166 -3.72 15.08 6.89
CA PRO A 166 -5.12 14.69 7.01
C PRO A 166 -5.47 13.52 6.09
N PHE A 167 -6.31 12.60 6.59
CA PHE A 167 -6.91 11.57 5.74
C PHE A 167 -8.02 12.12 4.83
N ASP A 168 -8.33 11.40 3.76
CA ASP A 168 -9.26 11.78 2.70
C ASP A 168 -10.68 11.21 2.89
N GLY A 169 -10.89 10.31 3.84
CA GLY A 169 -12.15 9.62 4.07
C GLY A 169 -12.10 8.20 3.51
N GLN A 170 -13.26 7.62 3.20
CA GLN A 170 -13.31 6.23 2.73
C GLN A 170 -12.63 6.05 1.36
N GLY A 171 -11.77 5.03 1.25
CA GLY A 171 -10.91 4.77 0.12
C GLY A 171 -9.69 5.69 0.08
N GLY A 172 -8.92 5.65 -1.01
CA GLY A 172 -7.75 6.54 -1.13
C GLY A 172 -6.65 6.21 -0.12
N THR A 173 -6.53 6.99 0.96
CA THR A 173 -5.46 6.82 1.95
C THR A 173 -5.91 6.01 3.16
N LEU A 174 -5.45 4.76 3.23
CA LEU A 174 -5.89 3.83 4.28
C LEU A 174 -5.26 4.11 5.65
N ALA A 175 -3.98 4.48 5.65
CA ALA A 175 -3.16 4.66 6.82
C ALA A 175 -1.86 5.39 6.45
N HIS A 176 -1.11 5.84 7.45
CA HIS A 176 0.28 6.24 7.27
C HIS A 176 1.07 6.00 8.56
N ALA A 177 2.39 5.99 8.46
CA ALA A 177 3.27 5.91 9.60
C ALA A 177 4.49 6.82 9.45
N PHE A 178 5.09 7.16 10.59
CA PHE A 178 6.30 7.97 10.67
C PHE A 178 7.52 7.09 10.85
N TYR A 179 8.63 7.46 10.21
CA TYR A 179 9.92 6.80 10.37
C TYR A 179 10.43 6.87 11.83
N PRO A 180 11.34 5.97 12.25
CA PRO A 180 11.87 5.91 13.62
C PRO A 180 12.42 7.23 14.16
N GLY A 181 12.18 7.55 15.43
CA GLY A 181 12.71 8.76 16.07
C GLY A 181 11.95 9.19 17.32
N PRO A 182 12.25 10.38 17.88
CA PRO A 182 11.52 10.93 19.03
C PRO A 182 10.16 11.52 18.67
N GLY A 183 9.25 11.54 19.65
CA GLY A 183 7.92 12.16 19.53
C GLY A 183 6.99 11.30 18.68
N ILE A 184 6.35 11.91 17.69
CA ILE A 184 5.43 11.22 16.74
C ILE A 184 6.15 10.24 15.80
N GLN A 185 7.48 10.29 15.74
CA GLN A 185 8.27 9.40 14.90
C GLN A 185 8.18 7.96 15.40
N GLY A 186 7.80 7.04 14.51
CA GLY A 186 7.44 5.66 14.85
C GLY A 186 5.94 5.41 14.85
N ASP A 187 5.11 6.44 15.05
CA ASP A 187 3.67 6.27 15.18
C ASP A 187 3.03 5.83 13.86
N ALA A 188 1.91 5.10 13.98
CA ALA A 188 1.12 4.60 12.88
C ALA A 188 -0.35 5.01 13.05
N HIS A 189 -0.89 5.70 12.06
CA HIS A 189 -2.25 6.21 12.04
C HIS A 189 -3.06 5.47 10.97
N PHE A 190 -4.28 5.09 11.31
CA PHE A 190 -5.21 4.34 10.47
C PHE A 190 -6.46 5.18 10.26
N ASP A 191 -6.93 5.31 9.01
CA ASP A 191 -8.14 6.11 8.74
C ASP A 191 -9.39 5.37 9.26
N GLU A 192 -10.05 5.96 10.26
CA GLU A 192 -11.30 5.44 10.83
C GLU A 192 -12.51 5.63 9.89
N ALA A 193 -12.34 6.30 8.75
CA ALA A 193 -13.36 6.32 7.70
C ALA A 193 -13.37 5.03 6.86
N GLU A 194 -12.33 4.21 6.94
CA GLU A 194 -12.30 2.87 6.35
C GLU A 194 -13.17 1.89 7.12
N THR A 195 -13.64 0.84 6.43
CA THR A 195 -14.28 -0.30 7.10
C THR A 195 -13.23 -1.35 7.42
N TRP A 196 -12.76 -1.38 8.67
CA TRP A 196 -11.71 -2.30 9.10
C TRP A 196 -12.23 -3.72 9.30
N SER A 197 -11.46 -4.70 8.83
CA SER A 197 -11.84 -6.11 8.93
C SER A 197 -10.67 -7.04 9.19
N LYS A 198 -11.00 -8.28 9.58
CA LYS A 198 -10.05 -9.40 9.65
C LYS A 198 -10.02 -10.26 8.38
N GLY A 199 -10.95 -10.04 7.46
CA GLY A 199 -11.17 -10.86 6.27
C GLY A 199 -10.97 -10.05 4.99
N SER A 200 -11.61 -10.48 3.91
CA SER A 200 -11.61 -9.80 2.61
C SER A 200 -12.74 -8.78 2.44
N GLN A 201 -13.70 -8.73 3.37
CA GLN A 201 -14.83 -7.81 3.34
C GLN A 201 -14.44 -6.52 4.05
N GLY A 202 -14.00 -5.51 3.29
CA GLY A 202 -13.42 -4.27 3.80
C GLY A 202 -11.88 -4.27 3.74
N THR A 203 -11.26 -3.39 4.50
CA THR A 203 -9.81 -3.21 4.54
C THR A 203 -9.21 -4.09 5.64
N ASN A 204 -8.29 -4.99 5.27
CA ASN A 204 -7.73 -5.94 6.21
C ASN A 204 -6.72 -5.26 7.14
N LEU A 205 -7.08 -5.09 8.42
CA LEU A 205 -6.26 -4.36 9.39
C LEU A 205 -4.87 -4.99 9.56
N PHE A 206 -4.75 -6.32 9.54
CA PHE A 206 -3.46 -6.99 9.67
C PHE A 206 -2.51 -6.65 8.52
N LEU A 207 -2.99 -6.63 7.28
CA LEU A 207 -2.12 -6.32 6.11
C LEU A 207 -1.63 -4.88 6.15
N VAL A 208 -2.54 -3.93 6.39
CA VAL A 208 -2.18 -2.51 6.50
C VAL A 208 -1.25 -2.30 7.70
N ALA A 209 -1.52 -2.93 8.85
CA ALA A 209 -0.63 -2.85 10.00
C ALA A 209 0.77 -3.41 9.73
N VAL A 210 0.92 -4.51 8.99
CA VAL A 210 2.25 -5.01 8.62
C VAL A 210 3.00 -3.97 7.78
N HIS A 211 2.33 -3.36 6.79
CA HIS A 211 2.89 -2.31 5.94
C HIS A 211 3.32 -1.09 6.75
N GLU A 212 2.41 -0.48 7.51
CA GLU A 212 2.69 0.75 8.27
C GLU A 212 3.77 0.52 9.33
N LEU A 213 3.78 -0.65 9.99
CA LEU A 213 4.85 -0.98 10.93
C LEU A 213 6.20 -1.16 10.23
N GLY A 214 6.24 -1.48 8.93
CA GLY A 214 7.47 -1.42 8.15
C GLY A 214 8.04 0.00 8.10
N HIS A 215 7.20 1.01 7.89
CA HIS A 215 7.60 2.43 7.98
C HIS A 215 8.02 2.83 9.39
N SER A 216 7.25 2.44 10.42
CA SER A 216 7.63 2.63 11.83
C SER A 216 8.97 1.99 12.19
N LEU A 217 9.45 1.05 11.37
CA LEU A 217 10.75 0.38 11.49
C LEU A 217 11.81 0.92 10.52
N GLY A 218 11.51 1.91 9.67
CA GLY A 218 12.49 2.54 8.80
C GLY A 218 12.47 2.09 7.35
N LEU A 219 11.55 1.19 6.96
CA LEU A 219 11.39 0.78 5.57
C LEU A 219 10.69 1.85 4.76
N LYS A 220 11.13 2.02 3.51
CA LYS A 220 10.45 2.85 2.52
C LYS A 220 9.49 1.99 1.71
N HIS A 221 8.65 2.63 0.89
CA HIS A 221 7.91 1.89 -0.12
C HIS A 221 8.85 1.13 -1.06
N SER A 222 8.43 -0.07 -1.44
CA SER A 222 9.07 -0.87 -2.48
C SER A 222 8.35 -0.66 -3.81
N ASN A 223 9.10 -0.72 -4.91
CA ASN A 223 8.54 -0.78 -6.26
C ASN A 223 8.22 -2.22 -6.69
N ASN A 224 8.48 -3.21 -5.85
CA ASN A 224 8.15 -4.61 -6.11
C ASN A 224 6.68 -4.88 -5.75
N PRO A 225 5.80 -5.21 -6.69
CA PRO A 225 4.38 -5.47 -6.41
C PRO A 225 4.14 -6.67 -5.50
N LYS A 226 5.16 -7.50 -5.24
CA LYS A 226 5.08 -8.65 -4.31
C LYS A 226 5.46 -8.29 -2.86
N SER A 227 6.03 -7.10 -2.65
CA SER A 227 6.43 -6.63 -1.32
C SER A 227 5.21 -6.16 -0.54
N ILE A 228 5.16 -6.45 0.77
CA ILE A 228 4.13 -5.85 1.62
C ILE A 228 4.30 -4.34 1.73
N MET A 229 5.52 -3.82 1.49
CA MET A 229 5.82 -2.40 1.41
C MET A 229 5.49 -1.77 0.04
N TYR A 230 4.83 -2.48 -0.87
CA TYR A 230 4.26 -1.86 -2.06
C TYR A 230 3.14 -0.88 -1.65
N PRO A 231 3.06 0.34 -2.20
CA PRO A 231 2.17 1.37 -1.67
C PRO A 231 0.68 1.04 -1.80
N SER A 232 0.29 0.45 -2.93
CA SER A 232 -1.11 0.12 -3.21
C SER A 232 -1.56 -1.10 -2.43
N TYR A 233 -2.71 -0.99 -1.80
CA TYR A 233 -3.34 -2.08 -1.08
C TYR A 233 -3.79 -3.17 -2.04
N SER A 234 -3.43 -4.40 -1.69
CA SER A 234 -3.98 -5.60 -2.28
C SER A 234 -4.29 -6.60 -1.18
N TYR A 235 -5.43 -7.26 -1.30
CA TYR A 235 -5.80 -8.27 -0.32
C TYR A 235 -4.92 -9.50 -0.49
N LEU A 236 -4.22 -9.89 0.58
CA LEU A 236 -3.48 -11.13 0.71
C LEU A 236 -4.14 -11.98 1.80
N ASN A 237 -4.32 -13.28 1.58
CA ASN A 237 -4.89 -14.15 2.60
C ASN A 237 -4.00 -14.13 3.87
N PRO A 238 -4.48 -13.61 5.02
CA PRO A 238 -3.66 -13.48 6.22
C PRO A 238 -3.14 -14.81 6.77
N ASN A 239 -3.77 -15.93 6.44
CA ASN A 239 -3.35 -17.27 6.90
C ASN A 239 -2.19 -17.83 6.07
N LYS A 240 -1.99 -17.33 4.84
CA LYS A 240 -0.89 -17.72 3.95
C LYS A 240 0.15 -16.62 3.77
N PHE A 241 -0.05 -15.47 4.42
CA PHE A 241 0.82 -14.31 4.31
C PHE A 241 2.25 -14.64 4.73
N ARG A 242 3.21 -14.21 3.90
CA ARG A 242 4.65 -14.27 4.17
C ARG A 242 5.30 -13.04 3.57
N LEU A 243 6.29 -12.50 4.27
CA LEU A 243 7.16 -11.46 3.73
C LEU A 243 7.80 -11.92 2.41
N SER A 244 7.94 -11.00 1.47
CA SER A 244 8.73 -11.23 0.26
C SER A 244 10.23 -11.21 0.60
N ALA A 245 11.06 -11.71 -0.31
CA ALA A 245 12.51 -11.62 -0.15
C ALA A 245 12.98 -10.15 -0.09
N ASP A 246 12.29 -9.26 -0.80
CA ASP A 246 12.58 -7.82 -0.80
C ASP A 246 12.34 -7.20 0.58
N ASP A 247 11.21 -7.55 1.23
CA ASP A 247 10.90 -7.10 2.59
C ASP A 247 11.93 -7.60 3.61
N ILE A 248 12.29 -8.89 3.53
CA ILE A 248 13.25 -9.54 4.45
C ILE A 248 14.63 -8.91 4.30
N ASN A 249 15.12 -8.77 3.06
CA ASN A 249 16.42 -8.18 2.80
C ASN A 249 16.47 -6.72 3.27
N SER A 250 15.41 -5.97 3.00
CA SER A 250 15.32 -4.56 3.39
C SER A 250 15.33 -4.40 4.90
N ILE A 251 14.51 -5.15 5.65
CA ILE A 251 14.46 -5.02 7.11
C ILE A 251 15.72 -5.55 7.79
N GLN A 252 16.32 -6.61 7.25
CA GLN A 252 17.57 -7.15 7.76
C GLN A 252 18.77 -6.26 7.43
N SER A 253 18.72 -5.45 6.38
CA SER A 253 19.76 -4.43 6.14
C SER A 253 19.80 -3.37 7.26
N LEU A 254 18.66 -3.09 7.89
CA LEU A 254 18.54 -2.14 9.00
C LEU A 254 18.89 -2.79 10.34
N TYR A 255 18.44 -4.01 10.57
CA TYR A 255 18.45 -4.62 11.90
C TYR A 255 19.27 -5.92 12.03
N GLY A 256 19.74 -6.51 10.93
CA GLY A 256 20.31 -7.85 10.92
C GLY A 256 19.24 -8.95 10.97
N SER A 257 19.69 -10.19 10.78
CA SER A 257 18.82 -11.38 10.80
C SER A 257 18.50 -11.87 12.22
N SER A 258 17.40 -12.60 12.35
CA SER A 258 17.02 -13.27 13.60
C SER A 258 17.99 -14.42 13.92
N VAL A 259 18.49 -14.46 15.16
CA VAL A 259 19.35 -15.54 15.69
C VAL A 259 18.64 -16.91 15.73
N LYS A 260 17.30 -16.93 15.60
CA LYS A 260 16.49 -18.16 15.62
C LYS A 260 16.30 -18.82 14.24
N ALA A 261 16.77 -18.21 13.16
CA ALA A 261 16.75 -18.88 11.86
C ALA A 261 17.95 -19.84 11.79
N PRO A 262 17.74 -21.17 11.60
CA PRO A 262 18.84 -22.02 11.18
C PRO A 262 19.40 -21.41 9.89
N HIS A 263 20.72 -21.31 9.78
CA HIS A 263 21.38 -20.93 8.53
C HIS A 263 20.85 -21.80 7.39
N LEU A 264 19.86 -21.31 6.63
CA LEU A 264 19.66 -21.77 5.26
C LEU A 264 20.92 -21.30 4.54
N GLY A 265 21.82 -22.25 4.29
CA GLY A 265 23.11 -22.00 3.67
C GLY A 265 22.93 -21.17 2.40
N ASN A 266 23.84 -20.21 2.21
CA ASN A 266 23.98 -19.49 0.96
C ASN A 266 24.09 -20.48 -0.21
N PRO A 267 23.20 -20.43 -1.21
CA PRO A 267 23.55 -20.94 -2.51
C PRO A 267 24.57 -19.98 -3.11
N VAL A 268 25.76 -20.48 -3.40
CA VAL A 268 26.78 -19.82 -4.20
C VAL A 268 26.14 -19.30 -5.50
N SER A 269 26.27 -18.01 -5.77
CA SER A 269 25.91 -17.39 -7.04
C SER A 269 26.68 -18.03 -8.21
N PRO A 270 26.01 -18.50 -9.27
CA PRO A 270 26.61 -18.59 -10.59
C PRO A 270 26.35 -17.30 -11.36
N SER A 271 27.41 -16.82 -12.01
CA SER A 271 27.44 -15.72 -12.96
C SER A 271 26.42 -15.87 -14.09
N SER A 272 25.77 -14.76 -14.45
CA SER A 272 25.27 -14.38 -15.78
C SER A 272 25.01 -15.50 -16.80
N THR A 273 23.74 -15.83 -17.06
CA THR A 273 23.29 -16.23 -18.41
C THR A 273 21.85 -15.78 -18.65
N VAL A 274 21.68 -15.08 -19.75
CA VAL A 274 20.45 -14.55 -20.33
C VAL A 274 19.47 -15.68 -20.68
N CYS A 275 18.19 -15.49 -20.34
CA CYS A 275 17.02 -16.24 -20.83
C CYS A 275 17.06 -17.79 -20.79
N GLN A 276 17.23 -18.38 -19.62
CA GLN A 276 16.69 -19.72 -19.32
C GLN A 276 16.14 -19.74 -17.89
N GLN A 277 14.96 -19.15 -17.70
CA GLN A 277 14.11 -19.52 -16.57
C GLN A 277 13.07 -20.48 -17.12
N SER A 278 13.11 -21.75 -16.71
CA SER A 278 11.97 -22.64 -16.86
C SER A 278 10.84 -22.03 -16.03
N LEU A 279 9.90 -21.36 -16.70
CA LEU A 279 8.71 -20.85 -16.05
C LEU A 279 7.84 -22.06 -15.68
N ASN A 280 7.79 -22.37 -14.39
CA ASN A 280 6.84 -23.33 -13.85
C ASN A 280 5.55 -22.59 -13.50
N PHE A 281 4.42 -23.19 -13.82
CA PHE A 281 3.09 -22.65 -13.51
C PHE A 281 2.31 -23.70 -12.72
N ASP A 282 1.57 -23.26 -11.72
CA ASP A 282 0.72 -24.11 -10.89
C ASP A 282 -0.57 -24.48 -11.63
N ALA A 283 -1.07 -23.55 -12.44
CA ALA A 283 -2.20 -23.78 -13.34
C ALA A 283 -2.07 -22.92 -14.60
N VAL A 284 -2.69 -23.40 -15.67
CA VAL A 284 -2.89 -22.64 -16.90
C VAL A 284 -4.34 -22.85 -17.34
N THR A 285 -5.08 -21.77 -17.61
CA THR A 285 -6.46 -21.85 -18.11
C THR A 285 -6.70 -20.86 -19.24
N THR A 286 -7.79 -21.03 -19.97
CA THR A 286 -8.24 -20.10 -21.01
C THR A 286 -9.55 -19.44 -20.59
N VAL A 287 -9.60 -18.11 -20.68
CA VAL A 287 -10.82 -17.31 -20.48
C VAL A 287 -11.02 -16.44 -21.70
N GLY A 288 -11.98 -16.81 -22.54
CA GLY A 288 -12.09 -16.28 -23.90
C GLY A 288 -10.82 -16.57 -24.69
N ASP A 289 -10.26 -15.53 -25.29
CA ASP A 289 -9.09 -15.60 -26.18
C ASP A 289 -7.76 -15.50 -25.42
N LYS A 290 -7.81 -15.41 -24.08
CA LYS A 290 -6.65 -15.19 -23.22
C LYS A 290 -6.27 -16.47 -22.50
N ILE A 291 -4.98 -16.77 -22.48
CA ILE A 291 -4.38 -17.79 -21.63
C ILE A 291 -3.97 -17.11 -20.33
N LEU A 292 -4.36 -17.67 -19.19
CA LEU A 292 -3.97 -17.21 -17.85
C LEU A 292 -3.02 -18.22 -17.25
N PHE A 293 -1.94 -17.72 -16.65
CA PHE A 293 -0.91 -18.51 -16.00
C PHE A 293 -0.90 -18.18 -14.51
N PHE A 294 -1.01 -19.20 -13.66
CA PHE A 294 -1.03 -19.05 -12.21
C PHE A 294 0.29 -19.54 -11.64
N ASN A 295 0.91 -18.75 -10.77
CA ASN A 295 2.11 -19.14 -10.04
C ASN A 295 2.05 -18.49 -8.64
N ASP A 296 2.27 -19.32 -7.63
CA ASP A 296 2.16 -19.08 -6.21
C ASP A 296 2.35 -17.60 -5.79
N ARG A 297 1.30 -17.12 -5.11
CA ARG A 297 1.10 -15.81 -4.45
C ARG A 297 0.44 -14.68 -5.24
N TYR A 298 0.16 -14.83 -6.53
CA TYR A 298 -0.71 -13.87 -7.24
C TYR A 298 -1.46 -14.56 -8.38
N ASP A 299 -2.78 -14.35 -8.44
CA ASP A 299 -3.58 -14.56 -9.66
C ASP A 299 -3.14 -13.49 -10.68
N HIS A 300 -1.95 -13.65 -11.26
CA HIS A 300 -1.50 -12.75 -12.31
C HIS A 300 -2.20 -13.12 -13.62
N PHE A 301 -3.10 -12.24 -14.07
CA PHE A 301 -3.50 -12.17 -15.46
C PHE A 301 -2.27 -11.84 -16.32
N HIS A 302 -1.64 -12.85 -16.87
CA HIS A 302 -0.73 -12.70 -18.00
C HIS A 302 -1.50 -13.01 -19.28
N SER A 303 -2.13 -12.02 -19.91
CA SER A 303 -2.38 -12.14 -21.35
C SER A 303 -1.06 -11.89 -22.08
N GLN A 304 -0.13 -12.84 -22.01
CA GLN A 304 0.98 -12.86 -22.95
C GLN A 304 0.52 -13.60 -24.20
N SER A 305 0.21 -12.83 -25.24
CA SER A 305 0.37 -13.31 -26.61
C SER A 305 1.87 -13.36 -26.90
N MET A 306 2.44 -14.55 -26.99
CA MET A 306 3.75 -14.71 -27.63
C MET A 306 3.59 -14.49 -29.13
N SER A 307 3.70 -13.24 -29.59
CA SER A 307 4.35 -12.83 -30.86
C SER A 307 4.26 -11.31 -31.06
N CYS A 308 5.20 -10.78 -31.85
CA CYS A 308 5.26 -9.41 -32.36
C CYS A 308 3.91 -8.89 -32.90
N ASP A 309 3.67 -7.58 -32.74
CA ASP A 309 2.66 -6.72 -33.40
C ASP A 309 1.19 -6.64 -32.87
N THR A 310 0.97 -5.58 -32.07
CA THR A 310 -0.15 -4.60 -32.03
C THR A 310 -1.66 -4.95 -31.83
N TRP A 311 -2.27 -4.10 -30.97
CA TRP A 311 -3.67 -3.59 -30.84
C TRP A 311 -4.78 -4.33 -30.05
N LEU A 312 -5.34 -3.55 -29.08
CA LEU A 312 -6.72 -3.41 -28.56
C LEU A 312 -7.26 -4.27 -27.38
N ASN A 313 -7.37 -3.59 -26.22
CA ASN A 313 -8.51 -3.32 -25.32
C ASN A 313 -9.38 -4.40 -24.60
N LEU A 314 -9.46 -4.19 -23.27
CA LEU A 314 -10.62 -4.19 -22.32
C LEU A 314 -11.48 -5.45 -22.08
N LEU A 315 -11.46 -5.95 -20.82
CA LEU A 315 -12.56 -5.86 -19.81
C LEU A 315 -12.29 -6.82 -18.64
N ALA A 316 -12.71 -6.39 -17.44
CA ALA A 316 -12.62 -7.07 -16.16
C ALA A 316 -13.74 -8.10 -15.97
N PHE A 317 -13.46 -9.21 -15.27
CA PHE A 317 -14.36 -9.94 -14.36
C PHE A 317 -13.57 -11.11 -13.75
N TYR A 318 -13.52 -11.25 -12.43
CA TYR A 318 -14.21 -12.31 -11.69
C TYR A 318 -13.97 -12.18 -10.18
N CYS A 319 -15.10 -12.03 -9.47
CA CYS A 319 -15.31 -12.43 -8.09
C CYS A 319 -15.81 -13.89 -8.13
N LEU A 320 -15.54 -14.67 -7.08
CA LEU A 320 -15.94 -16.08 -6.86
C LEU A 320 -15.09 -17.15 -7.56
N LEU A 321 -14.12 -17.67 -6.82
CA LEU A 321 -13.99 -19.12 -6.66
C LEU A 321 -13.95 -19.41 -5.15
N SER A 322 -15.09 -19.89 -4.62
CA SER A 322 -15.11 -20.91 -3.57
C SER A 322 -14.49 -22.18 -4.16
N GLU A 323 -13.90 -23.11 -3.42
CA GLU A 323 -14.45 -23.93 -2.34
C GLU A 323 -13.26 -24.66 -1.69
N ASP A 324 -13.23 -24.81 -0.37
CA ASP A 324 -13.55 -26.08 0.30
C ASP A 324 -12.94 -27.32 -0.38
N ILE A 325 -11.77 -27.74 0.12
CA ILE A 325 -11.49 -29.13 0.55
C ILE A 325 -10.65 -29.07 1.83
#